data_AF-A0A0C3PST8-F1
#
_entry.id   AF-A0A0C3PST8-F1
#
_cell.length_a   1.000
_cell.length_b   1.000
_cell.length_c   1.000
_cell.angle_alpha   90.00
_cell.angle_beta   90.00
_cell.angle_gamma   90.00
#
_symmetry.space_group_name_H-M   'P 1'
#
loop_
_entity.id
_entity.type
_entity.pdbx_description
1 polymer ?
#
loop_
_entity_poly.entity_id
_entity_poly.type
_entity_poly.pdbx_seq_one_letter_code
_entity_poly.pdbx_strand_id
1 'polypeptide(L)'
;MISASGESLSTTFESEIFDGKGDYQFDIYRMMKTHIGEDWGQFRPLTNVMWLHYLAVKLLKHKGLRRPAAARRSSARTKPTAAQLEREEERVYYETLVEIEAYLAQAAKPVAKRGKKAQATEMELPKSACDVLIWLADRTKDDDE
;
A
#
# COMPACT_ATOMS: atom_id res chain seq x y z
N MET A 1 1.40 45.16 -23.68
CA MET A 1 0.59 44.37 -22.74
C MET A 1 0.43 42.98 -23.35
N ILE A 2 1.20 42.01 -22.89
CA ILE A 2 1.08 40.62 -23.34
C ILE A 2 0.01 40.00 -22.45
N SER A 3 -1.19 39.81 -22.99
CA SER A 3 -2.23 39.03 -22.32
C SER A 3 -1.70 37.60 -22.19
N ALA A 4 -1.30 37.24 -20.96
CA ALA A 4 -1.12 35.86 -20.58
C ALA A 4 -2.50 35.20 -20.61
N SER A 5 -2.81 34.54 -21.71
CA SER A 5 -3.75 33.43 -21.72
C SER A 5 -3.22 32.42 -20.71
N GLY A 6 -3.74 32.50 -19.48
CA GLY A 6 -3.60 31.45 -18.49
C GLY A 6 -4.28 30.22 -19.07
N GLU A 7 -3.51 29.41 -19.78
CA GLU A 7 -3.88 28.03 -20.07
C GLU A 7 -4.13 27.40 -18.71
N SER A 8 -5.41 27.24 -18.38
CA SER A 8 -5.84 26.22 -17.44
C SER A 8 -5.51 24.88 -18.09
N LEU A 9 -4.22 24.51 -18.06
CA LEU A 9 -3.77 23.15 -18.26
C LEU A 9 -4.15 22.35 -17.00
N SER A 10 -5.40 22.46 -16.56
CA SER A 10 -6.02 21.47 -15.69
C SER A 10 -6.23 20.25 -16.56
N THR A 11 -5.11 19.55 -16.78
CA THR A 11 -4.95 18.22 -17.36
C THR A 11 -6.31 17.58 -17.54
N THR A 12 -6.78 17.55 -18.79
CA THR A 12 -7.77 16.59 -19.22
C THR A 12 -7.18 15.23 -18.84
N PHE A 13 -7.49 14.73 -17.63
CA PHE A 13 -7.24 13.34 -17.24
C PHE A 13 -8.23 12.53 -18.08
N GLU A 14 -7.89 12.42 -19.36
CA GLU A 14 -8.71 11.87 -20.41
C GLU A 14 -9.08 10.44 -20.04
N SER A 15 -10.30 10.06 -20.42
CA SER A 15 -10.88 8.71 -20.22
C SER A 15 -9.86 7.58 -20.45
N GLU A 16 -8.90 7.81 -21.34
CA GLU A 16 -7.76 6.96 -21.69
C GLU A 16 -7.02 6.35 -20.49
N ILE A 17 -6.83 7.08 -19.38
CA ILE A 17 -6.14 6.54 -18.19
C ILE A 17 -6.92 5.38 -17.56
N PHE A 18 -8.25 5.40 -17.64
CA PHE A 18 -9.11 4.36 -17.08
C PHE A 18 -9.38 3.20 -18.04
N ASP A 19 -9.20 3.45 -19.35
CA ASP A 19 -9.40 2.48 -20.42
C ASP A 19 -8.16 1.60 -20.70
N GLY A 20 -7.02 1.94 -20.08
CA GLY A 20 -5.79 1.15 -20.15
C GLY A 20 -5.95 -0.28 -19.64
N LYS A 21 -5.21 -1.21 -20.29
CA LYS A 21 -5.21 -2.66 -20.03
C LYS A 21 -3.79 -3.21 -20.05
N GLY A 22 -3.61 -4.42 -19.51
CA GLY A 22 -2.33 -5.14 -19.56
C GLY A 22 -1.40 -4.89 -18.39
N ASP A 23 -1.76 -3.99 -17.47
CA ASP A 23 -1.03 -3.74 -16.23
C ASP A 23 -1.99 -3.44 -15.08
N TYR A 24 -1.69 -3.99 -13.90
CA TYR A 24 -2.47 -3.79 -12.68
C TYR A 24 -2.58 -2.31 -12.26
N GLN A 25 -1.67 -1.44 -12.72
CA GLN A 25 -1.79 0.01 -12.49
C GLN A 25 -3.14 0.58 -12.96
N PHE A 26 -3.71 0.05 -14.06
CA PHE A 26 -4.99 0.52 -14.58
C PHE A 26 -6.16 0.09 -13.71
N ASP A 27 -6.06 -1.07 -13.05
CA ASP A 27 -7.03 -1.46 -12.03
C ASP A 27 -6.95 -0.54 -10.82
N ILE A 28 -5.75 -0.10 -10.40
CA ILE A 28 -5.58 0.88 -9.32
C ILE A 28 -6.30 2.19 -9.66
N TYR A 29 -6.15 2.73 -10.87
CA TYR A 29 -6.87 3.94 -11.27
C TYR A 29 -8.40 3.76 -11.20
N ARG A 30 -8.92 2.62 -11.66
CA ARG A 30 -10.36 2.32 -11.58
C ARG A 30 -10.84 2.15 -10.12
N MET A 31 -10.04 1.50 -9.27
CA MET A 31 -10.32 1.35 -7.84
C MET A 31 -10.34 2.70 -7.14
N MET A 32 -9.37 3.58 -7.43
CA MET A 32 -9.31 4.94 -6.89
C MET A 32 -10.51 5.76 -7.35
N LYS A 33 -10.85 5.75 -8.64
CA LYS A 33 -12.03 6.45 -9.16
C LYS A 33 -13.31 6.00 -8.47
N THR A 34 -13.47 4.69 -8.28
CA THR A 34 -14.62 4.11 -7.57
C THR A 34 -14.67 4.52 -6.10
N HIS A 35 -13.50 4.64 -5.45
CA HIS A 35 -13.41 5.00 -4.03
C HIS A 35 -13.56 6.50 -3.76
N ILE A 36 -13.00 7.34 -4.62
CA ILE A 36 -12.97 8.80 -4.50
C ILE A 36 -14.30 9.42 -4.98
N GLY A 37 -14.82 8.95 -6.13
CA GLY A 37 -15.94 9.58 -6.82
C GLY A 37 -15.50 10.82 -7.61
N GLU A 38 -16.23 11.91 -7.47
CA GLU A 38 -16.02 13.15 -8.24
C GLU A 38 -15.04 14.12 -7.57
N ASP A 39 -14.79 13.99 -6.27
CA ASP A 39 -13.95 14.93 -5.51
C ASP A 39 -12.56 14.37 -5.22
N TRP A 40 -11.67 14.55 -6.21
CA TRP A 40 -10.27 14.14 -6.15
C TRP A 40 -9.39 15.00 -5.23
N GLY A 41 -9.91 16.12 -4.73
CA GLY A 41 -9.20 16.97 -3.77
C GLY A 41 -9.24 16.45 -2.34
N GLN A 42 -10.11 15.49 -2.03
CA GLN A 42 -10.25 14.96 -0.67
C GLN A 42 -9.09 14.06 -0.27
N PHE A 43 -8.68 14.18 1.00
CA PHE A 43 -7.74 13.24 1.60
C PHE A 43 -8.37 11.85 1.72
N ARG A 44 -7.89 10.92 0.89
CA ARG A 44 -8.33 9.52 0.83
C ARG A 44 -7.13 8.59 1.01
N PRO A 45 -6.66 8.35 2.25
CA PRO A 45 -5.43 7.59 2.51
C PRO A 45 -5.47 6.13 1.99
N LEU A 46 -6.66 5.57 1.75
CA LEU A 46 -6.81 4.24 1.15
C LEU A 46 -6.18 4.15 -0.25
N THR A 47 -6.12 5.25 -1.01
CA THR A 47 -5.49 5.26 -2.34
C THR A 47 -4.00 4.96 -2.25
N ASN A 48 -3.31 5.38 -1.18
CA ASN A 48 -1.93 5.02 -0.92
C ASN A 48 -1.77 3.52 -0.68
N VAL A 49 -2.72 2.90 0.05
CA VAL A 49 -2.74 1.45 0.29
C VAL A 49 -2.92 0.68 -1.02
N MET A 50 -3.76 1.18 -1.94
CA MET A 50 -3.92 0.59 -3.27
C MET A 50 -2.60 0.61 -4.06
N TRP A 51 -1.87 1.73 -4.04
CA TRP A 51 -0.55 1.82 -4.69
C TRP A 51 0.52 0.96 -4.03
N LEU A 52 0.54 0.89 -2.69
CA LEU A 52 1.46 -0.01 -1.97
C LEU A 52 1.18 -1.48 -2.32
N HIS A 53 -0.09 -1.87 -2.45
CA HIS A 53 -0.46 -3.20 -2.92
C HIS A 53 0.08 -3.46 -4.33
N TYR A 54 -0.10 -2.52 -5.25
CA TYR A 54 0.48 -2.61 -6.59
C TYR A 54 2.00 -2.79 -6.58
N LEU A 55 2.73 -2.03 -5.75
CA LEU A 55 4.18 -2.14 -5.63
C LEU A 55 4.60 -3.52 -5.10
N ALA A 56 3.93 -4.02 -4.07
CA ALA A 56 4.18 -5.36 -3.52
C ALA A 56 3.97 -6.45 -4.59
N VAL A 57 2.86 -6.37 -5.34
CA VAL A 57 2.57 -7.26 -6.48
C VAL A 57 3.65 -7.17 -7.57
N LYS A 58 4.12 -5.95 -7.91
CA LYS A 58 5.15 -5.75 -8.92
C LYS A 58 6.48 -6.36 -8.50
N LEU A 59 6.90 -6.17 -7.25
CA LEU A 59 8.10 -6.79 -6.71
C LEU A 59 7.99 -8.32 -6.79
N LEU A 60 6.91 -8.89 -6.26
CA LEU A 60 6.73 -10.34 -6.19
C LEU A 60 6.57 -11.03 -7.55
N LYS A 61 5.90 -10.39 -8.51
CA LYS A 61 5.46 -11.06 -9.76
C LYS A 61 6.18 -10.59 -11.03
N HIS A 62 6.75 -9.39 -11.04
CA HIS A 62 7.28 -8.78 -12.28
C HIS A 62 8.76 -8.41 -12.22
N LYS A 63 9.35 -8.24 -11.03
CA LYS A 63 10.77 -7.90 -10.87
C LYS A 63 11.68 -9.11 -10.74
N GLY A 64 11.14 -10.32 -10.89
CA GLY A 64 11.92 -11.55 -10.87
C GLY A 64 12.48 -11.89 -9.48
N LEU A 65 11.85 -11.41 -8.41
CA LEU A 65 12.21 -11.85 -7.06
C LEU A 65 12.03 -13.36 -6.96
N ARG A 66 13.15 -14.07 -6.81
CA ARG A 66 13.14 -15.52 -6.69
C ARG A 66 12.59 -15.89 -5.32
N ARG A 67 11.61 -16.77 -5.28
CA ARG A 67 11.16 -17.39 -4.03
C ARG A 67 12.33 -18.17 -3.42
N PRO A 68 12.78 -17.84 -2.19
CA PRO A 68 13.82 -18.59 -1.52
C PRO A 68 13.39 -20.04 -1.30
N ALA A 69 14.33 -20.97 -1.47
CA ALA A 69 14.04 -22.39 -1.32
C ALA A 69 13.72 -22.72 0.14
N ALA A 70 12.74 -23.59 0.37
CA ALA A 70 12.45 -24.07 1.72
C ALA A 70 13.69 -24.77 2.31
N ALA A 71 14.02 -24.44 3.57
CA ALA A 71 15.13 -25.06 4.27
C ALA A 71 14.92 -26.58 4.32
N ARG A 72 15.83 -27.34 3.69
CA ARG A 72 15.85 -28.80 3.87
C ARG A 72 16.29 -29.07 5.31
N ARG A 73 15.39 -29.66 6.12
CA ARG A 73 15.71 -30.09 7.48
C ARG A 73 16.79 -31.17 7.42
N SER A 74 18.04 -30.80 7.69
CA SER A 74 19.11 -31.76 7.93
C SER A 74 19.09 -32.14 9.42
N SER A 75 19.17 -33.43 9.72
CA SER A 75 19.17 -33.96 11.10
C SER A 75 20.51 -33.72 11.83
N ALA A 76 21.50 -33.10 11.18
CA ALA A 76 22.83 -32.89 11.73
C ALA A 76 22.87 -31.61 12.56
N ARG A 77 23.29 -31.74 13.83
CA ARG A 77 23.41 -30.64 14.80
C ARG A 77 24.72 -29.88 14.59
N THR A 78 24.85 -29.22 13.46
CA THR A 78 25.98 -28.32 13.15
C THR A 78 25.49 -26.87 13.14
N LYS A 79 26.32 -25.95 13.65
CA LYS A 79 26.00 -24.52 13.60
C LYS A 79 25.85 -24.08 12.14
N PRO A 80 24.85 -23.24 11.81
CA PRO A 80 24.68 -22.72 10.46
C PRO A 80 25.87 -21.85 10.07
N THR A 81 26.28 -21.95 8.81
CA THR A 81 27.29 -21.09 8.19
C THR A 81 26.71 -19.70 7.89
N ALA A 82 27.55 -18.68 7.72
CA ALA A 82 27.11 -17.32 7.37
C ALA A 82 26.19 -17.30 6.14
N ALA A 83 26.55 -18.03 5.07
CA ALA A 83 25.72 -18.15 3.87
C ALA A 83 24.38 -18.86 4.12
N GLN A 84 24.25 -19.70 5.15
CA GLN A 84 22.96 -20.28 5.55
C GLN A 84 22.10 -19.28 6.31
N LEU A 85 22.72 -18.42 7.13
CA LEU A 85 22.03 -17.33 7.84
C LEU A 85 21.51 -16.28 6.84
N GLU A 86 22.34 -15.81 5.92
CA GLU A 86 21.94 -14.85 4.88
C GLU A 86 20.76 -15.37 4.03
N ARG A 87 20.78 -16.66 3.67
CA ARG A 87 19.65 -17.29 2.94
C ARG A 87 18.38 -17.38 3.78
N GLU A 88 18.50 -17.60 5.08
CA GLU A 88 17.34 -17.62 5.96
C GLU A 88 16.78 -16.21 6.16
N GLU A 89 17.64 -15.20 6.29
CA GLU A 89 17.23 -13.79 6.31
C GLU A 89 16.50 -13.41 5.02
N GLU A 90 17.07 -13.72 3.86
CA GLU A 90 16.42 -13.52 2.56
C GLU A 90 15.03 -14.18 2.50
N ARG A 91 14.93 -15.42 3.03
CA ARG A 91 13.68 -16.16 3.13
C ARG A 91 12.67 -15.43 4.02
N VAL A 92 13.08 -14.97 5.19
CA VAL A 92 12.22 -14.21 6.11
C VAL A 92 11.74 -12.93 5.45
N TYR A 93 12.62 -12.15 4.81
CA TYR A 93 12.21 -10.93 4.11
C TYR A 93 11.21 -11.20 2.97
N TYR A 94 11.43 -12.26 2.20
CA TYR A 94 10.50 -12.66 1.14
C TYR A 94 9.14 -13.08 1.70
N GLU A 95 9.12 -13.89 2.76
CA GLU A 95 7.88 -14.33 3.41
C GLU A 95 7.10 -13.15 4.01
N THR A 96 7.80 -12.23 4.68
CA THR A 96 7.22 -10.97 5.17
C THR A 96 6.63 -10.13 4.04
N LEU A 97 7.30 -10.05 2.88
CA LEU A 97 6.76 -9.32 1.73
C LEU A 97 5.46 -9.95 1.18
N VAL A 98 5.38 -11.29 1.18
CA VAL A 98 4.16 -12.02 0.80
C VAL A 98 3.02 -11.74 1.80
N GLU A 99 3.32 -11.73 3.10
CA GLU A 99 2.34 -11.39 4.14
C GLU A 99 1.84 -9.95 4.00
N ILE A 100 2.76 -9.00 3.76
CA ILE A 100 2.42 -7.59 3.50
C ILE A 100 1.53 -7.47 2.26
N GLU A 101 1.85 -8.15 1.16
CA GLU A 101 1.01 -8.13 -0.04
C GLU A 101 -0.40 -8.64 0.25
N ALA A 102 -0.53 -9.76 0.98
CA ALA A 102 -1.82 -10.32 1.35
C ALA A 102 -2.62 -9.38 2.27
N TYR A 103 -1.95 -8.75 3.23
CA TYR A 103 -2.56 -7.78 4.14
C TYR A 103 -3.06 -6.54 3.38
N LEU A 104 -2.22 -5.96 2.50
CA LEU A 104 -2.58 -4.82 1.66
C LEU A 104 -3.72 -5.18 0.70
N ALA A 105 -3.72 -6.38 0.12
CA ALA A 105 -4.81 -6.87 -0.71
C ALA A 105 -6.13 -6.96 0.05
N GLN A 106 -6.11 -7.34 1.33
CA GLN A 106 -7.29 -7.37 2.17
C GLN A 106 -7.76 -5.95 2.52
N ALA A 107 -6.85 -5.04 2.86
CA ALA A 107 -7.15 -3.66 3.19
C ALA A 107 -7.70 -2.87 1.99
N ALA A 108 -7.25 -3.15 0.77
CA ALA A 108 -7.70 -2.49 -0.45
C ALA A 108 -9.08 -2.93 -0.93
N LYS A 109 -9.66 -4.02 -0.38
CA LYS A 109 -11.01 -4.46 -0.72
C LYS A 109 -12.03 -3.45 -0.19
N PRO A 110 -13.07 -3.10 -0.97
CA PRO A 110 -14.14 -2.25 -0.48
C PRO A 110 -14.82 -2.94 0.71
N VAL A 111 -14.75 -2.32 1.89
CA VAL A 111 -15.44 -2.80 3.08
C VAL A 111 -16.94 -2.74 2.78
N ALA A 112 -17.59 -3.91 2.74
CA ALA A 112 -19.04 -3.98 2.61
C ALA A 112 -19.67 -3.10 3.71
N LYS A 113 -20.61 -2.21 3.33
CA LYS A 113 -21.26 -1.27 4.26
C LYS A 113 -21.84 -2.05 5.45
N ARG A 114 -21.12 -2.05 6.57
CA ARG A 114 -21.55 -2.74 7.79
C ARG A 114 -22.59 -1.84 8.46
N GLY A 115 -23.83 -2.33 8.55
CA GLY A 115 -24.94 -1.60 9.15
C GLY A 115 -24.72 -1.31 10.64
N LYS A 116 -24.70 -0.01 10.96
CA LYS A 116 -24.96 0.69 12.24
C LYS A 116 -24.32 0.24 13.56
N LYS A 117 -23.61 1.23 14.13
CA LYS A 117 -23.45 1.64 15.54
C LYS A 117 -22.66 0.72 16.48
N ALA A 118 -21.35 0.95 16.52
CA ALA A 118 -20.62 0.96 17.78
C ALA A 118 -20.41 2.43 18.17
N GLN A 119 -20.71 2.76 19.42
CA GLN A 119 -20.35 4.04 20.04
C GLN A 119 -18.83 4.05 20.20
N ALA A 120 -18.12 4.38 19.12
CA ALA A 120 -16.69 4.58 19.15
C ALA A 120 -16.45 5.96 19.78
N THR A 121 -15.63 6.00 20.82
CA THR A 121 -14.99 7.23 21.31
C THR A 121 -14.55 8.05 20.10
N GLU A 122 -14.92 9.33 20.07
CA GLU A 122 -14.63 10.26 18.97
C GLU A 122 -13.13 10.50 18.87
N MET A 123 -12.40 9.51 18.34
CA MET A 123 -11.01 9.63 17.98
C MET A 123 -11.01 10.32 16.63
N GLU A 124 -10.84 11.65 16.63
CA GLU A 124 -10.69 12.47 15.43
C GLU A 124 -9.67 11.80 14.49
N LEU A 125 -10.15 11.30 13.35
CA LEU A 125 -9.31 10.67 12.36
C LEU A 125 -8.45 11.74 11.65
N PRO A 126 -7.19 11.42 11.30
CA PRO A 126 -6.33 12.32 10.53
C PRO A 126 -7.00 12.80 9.24
N LYS A 127 -6.98 14.11 8.99
CA LYS A 127 -7.59 14.75 7.81
C LYS A 127 -6.55 15.05 6.72
N SER A 128 -5.27 14.85 7.02
CA SER A 128 -4.15 15.03 6.10
C SER A 128 -3.03 14.03 6.39
N ALA A 129 -2.07 13.91 5.46
CA ALA A 129 -0.86 13.12 5.70
C ALA A 129 0.02 13.69 6.83
N CYS A 130 0.02 15.01 7.02
CA CYS A 130 0.72 15.66 8.13
C CYS A 130 0.08 15.26 9.46
N ASP A 131 -1.25 15.24 9.52
CA ASP A 131 -1.99 14.84 10.72
C ASP A 131 -1.70 13.38 11.11
N VAL A 132 -1.45 12.50 10.13
CA VAL A 132 -1.05 11.11 10.40
C VAL A 132 0.30 11.06 11.12
N LEU A 133 1.26 11.91 10.73
CA LEU A 133 2.57 11.96 11.38
C LEU A 133 2.47 12.50 12.80
N ILE A 134 1.67 13.55 13.01
CA ILE A 134 1.40 14.12 14.33
C ILE A 134 0.74 13.05 15.22
N TRP A 135 -0.29 12.38 14.71
CA TRP A 135 -1.02 11.33 15.41
C TRP A 135 -0.12 10.14 15.81
N LEU A 136 0.83 9.76 14.96
CA LEU A 136 1.81 8.71 15.29
C LEU A 136 2.79 9.17 16.38
N ALA A 137 3.30 10.40 16.27
CA ALA A 137 4.28 10.94 17.21
C ALA A 137 3.71 11.09 18.63
N ASP A 138 2.41 11.35 18.77
CA ASP A 138 1.78 11.41 20.09
C ASP A 138 1.58 10.02 20.69
N ARG A 139 1.23 9.01 19.86
CA ARG A 139 1.12 7.61 20.32
C ARG A 139 2.44 7.02 20.81
N THR A 140 3.55 7.35 20.17
CA THR A 140 4.87 6.84 20.58
C THR A 140 5.38 7.44 21.88
N LYS A 141 4.89 8.63 22.28
CA LYS A 141 5.26 9.23 23.57
C LYS A 141 4.60 8.52 24.75
N ASP A 142 3.40 7.99 24.54
CA ASP A 142 2.65 7.26 25.57
C ASP A 142 3.26 5.87 25.88
N ASP A 143 4.09 5.31 24.98
CA ASP A 143 4.76 4.02 25.16
C ASP A 143 6.13 4.14 25.89
N ASP A 144 6.64 5.36 26.07
CA ASP A 144 7.95 5.66 26.69
C ASP A 144 7.85 6.21 28.14
N GLU A 145 6.63 6.39 28.70
CA GLU A 145 6.35 6.69 30.13
C GLU A 145 5.88 5.46 30.92
#